data_AF-A0A9E6UZ30-F1
#
_entry.id   AF-A0A9E6UZ30-F1
#
_cell.length_a   1.000
_cell.length_b   1.000
_cell.length_c   1.000
_cell.angle_alpha   90.00
_cell.angle_beta   90.00
_cell.angle_gamma   90.00
#
_symmetry.space_group_name_H-M   'P 1'
#
loop_
_entity.id
_entity.type
_entity.pdbx_description
1 polymer ?
#
loop_
_entity_poly.entity_id
_entity_poly.type
_entity_poly.pdbx_seq_one_letter_code
_entity_poly.pdbx_strand_id
1 'polypeptide(L)'
;MFQWSKKVVKSVTFNPEIADESLLAQIESYLEAEPEKTFSDLCKEALWKALCVPESVRPSPNTATSPTDYQISELKRQIADLEERFFAKESNRLQTMEGQILQLTQQVAQLAIMVSQGVATHQSTSSVPVVEAVNNPPSTPDPAPQEVDPVISRLSQFLDDF
;
A
#
# COMPACT_ATOMS: atom_id res chain seq x y z
N MET A 1 -13.69 47.92 13.74
CA MET A 1 -14.15 48.76 12.61
C MET A 1 -13.34 48.36 11.39
N PHE A 2 -13.94 47.63 10.44
CA PHE A 2 -13.26 47.35 9.18
C PHE A 2 -13.29 48.63 8.35
N GLN A 3 -12.13 49.26 8.21
CA GLN A 3 -11.98 50.32 7.24
C GLN A 3 -12.02 49.70 5.84
N TRP A 4 -13.15 49.77 5.14
CA TRP A 4 -13.20 49.64 3.68
C TRP A 4 -12.51 50.86 3.04
N SER A 5 -11.21 50.98 3.32
CA SER A 5 -10.37 52.04 2.78
C SER A 5 -9.82 51.58 1.44
N LYS A 6 -10.16 52.39 0.42
CA LYS A 6 -9.74 52.34 -0.99
C LYS A 6 -10.54 51.34 -1.85
N LYS A 7 -11.48 51.87 -2.65
CA LYS A 7 -12.00 51.21 -3.86
C LYS A 7 -10.81 50.92 -4.78
N VAL A 8 -10.21 49.75 -4.65
CA VAL A 8 -9.25 49.25 -5.65
C VAL A 8 -10.10 48.69 -6.79
N VAL A 9 -10.22 49.46 -7.87
CA VAL A 9 -10.82 48.96 -9.10
C VAL A 9 -9.81 48.01 -9.73
N LYS A 10 -9.92 46.72 -9.39
CA LYS A 10 -9.17 45.67 -10.07
C LYS A 10 -9.93 45.32 -11.34
N SER A 11 -9.38 45.69 -12.49
CA SER A 11 -9.88 45.21 -13.79
C SER A 11 -9.24 43.88 -14.11
N VAL A 12 -10.04 42.96 -14.65
CA VAL A 12 -9.57 41.71 -15.26
C VAL A 12 -9.66 41.90 -16.76
N THR A 13 -8.56 41.62 -17.46
CA THR A 13 -8.48 41.69 -18.92
C THR A 13 -8.28 40.27 -19.45
N PHE A 14 -9.09 39.89 -20.43
CA PHE A 14 -8.89 38.64 -21.18
C PHE A 14 -7.84 38.90 -22.25
N ASN A 15 -6.89 37.97 -22.40
CA ASN A 15 -5.94 38.03 -23.48
C ASN A 15 -6.55 37.38 -24.72
N PRO A 16 -6.15 37.76 -25.93
CA PRO A 16 -6.58 37.09 -27.17
C PRO A 16 -5.86 35.74 -27.36
N GLU A 17 -5.74 34.96 -26.28
CA GLU A 17 -5.26 33.59 -26.34
C GLU A 17 -6.43 32.65 -26.61
N ILE A 18 -6.16 31.55 -27.31
CA ILE A 18 -7.18 30.57 -27.73
C ILE A 18 -8.02 30.06 -26.56
N ALA A 19 -7.42 29.93 -25.37
CA ALA A 19 -8.12 29.49 -24.17
C ALA A 19 -9.13 30.55 -23.67
N ASP A 20 -8.73 31.82 -23.64
CA ASP A 20 -9.56 32.93 -23.19
C ASP A 20 -10.69 33.22 -24.21
N GLU A 21 -10.41 33.15 -25.50
CA GLU A 21 -11.43 33.28 -26.55
C GLU A 21 -12.45 32.14 -26.50
N SER A 22 -11.99 30.89 -26.33
CA SER A 22 -12.90 29.75 -26.18
C SER A 22 -13.77 29.88 -24.93
N LEU A 23 -13.23 30.42 -23.83
CA LEU A 23 -13.99 30.68 -22.61
C LEU A 23 -15.05 31.76 -22.83
N LEU A 24 -14.69 32.87 -23.46
CA LEU A 24 -15.62 33.96 -23.75
C LEU A 24 -16.74 33.52 -24.71
N ALA A 25 -16.42 32.77 -25.76
CA ALA A 25 -17.41 32.23 -26.68
C ALA A 25 -18.41 31.29 -25.98
N GLN A 26 -17.93 30.46 -25.05
CA GLN A 26 -18.79 29.58 -24.26
C GLN A 26 -19.71 30.39 -23.34
N ILE A 27 -19.19 31.44 -22.69
CA ILE A 27 -19.96 32.34 -21.83
C ILE A 27 -21.03 33.07 -22.64
N GLU A 28 -20.67 33.59 -23.81
CA GLU A 28 -21.61 34.30 -24.69
C GLU A 28 -22.74 33.37 -25.16
N SER A 29 -22.41 32.15 -25.60
CA SER A 29 -23.41 31.13 -25.96
C SER A 29 -24.34 30.78 -24.79
N TYR A 30 -23.81 30.71 -23.56
CA TYR A 30 -24.62 30.42 -22.38
C TYR A 30 -25.55 31.59 -22.01
N LEU A 31 -25.08 32.83 -22.16
CA LEU A 31 -25.90 34.03 -21.93
C LEU A 31 -26.96 34.23 -23.01
N GLU A 32 -26.69 33.82 -24.25
CA GLU A 32 -27.68 33.83 -25.33
C GLU A 32 -28.81 32.82 -25.08
N ALA A 33 -28.49 31.67 -24.48
CA ALA A 33 -29.47 30.67 -24.06
C ALA A 33 -30.30 31.10 -22.83
N GLU A 34 -29.74 31.92 -21.93
CA GLU A 34 -30.37 32.38 -20.69
C GLU A 34 -30.34 33.92 -20.56
N PRO A 35 -31.24 34.65 -21.26
CA PRO A 35 -31.20 36.11 -21.34
C PRO A 35 -31.52 36.84 -20.02
N GLU A 36 -32.06 36.12 -19.03
CA GLU A 36 -32.34 36.64 -17.68
C GLU A 36 -31.06 36.75 -16.82
N LYS A 37 -29.98 36.05 -17.19
CA LYS A 37 -28.73 36.05 -16.42
C LYS A 37 -27.72 36.99 -17.04
N THR A 38 -26.99 37.70 -16.19
CA THR A 38 -25.85 38.50 -16.63
C THR A 38 -24.53 37.77 -16.38
N PHE A 39 -23.47 38.15 -17.10
CA PHE A 39 -22.11 37.67 -16.82
C PHE A 39 -21.73 37.85 -15.34
N SER A 40 -22.16 38.96 -14.73
CA SER A 40 -21.92 39.22 -13.30
C SER A 40 -22.56 38.17 -12.41
N ASP A 41 -23.76 37.69 -12.76
CA ASP A 41 -24.46 36.67 -11.97
C ASP A 41 -23.79 35.30 -12.12
N LEU A 42 -23.29 34.99 -13.31
CA LEU A 42 -22.47 33.80 -13.57
C LEU A 42 -21.18 33.82 -12.73
N CYS A 43 -20.51 34.96 -12.67
CA CYS A 43 -19.33 35.12 -11.82
C CYS A 43 -19.64 34.99 -10.33
N LYS A 44 -20.78 35.54 -9.86
CA LYS A 44 -21.21 35.41 -8.46
C LYS A 44 -21.49 33.95 -8.12
N GLU A 45 -22.16 33.20 -8.99
CA GLU A 45 -22.43 31.78 -8.79
C GLU A 45 -21.14 30.96 -8.76
N ALA A 46 -20.24 31.18 -9.73
CA ALA A 46 -18.95 30.50 -9.79
C ALA A 46 -18.10 30.77 -8.54
N LEU A 47 -18.09 32.02 -8.08
CA LEU A 47 -17.40 32.41 -6.85
C LEU A 47 -18.04 31.77 -5.62
N TRP A 48 -19.37 31.73 -5.54
CA TRP A 48 -20.09 31.07 -4.46
C TRP A 48 -19.78 29.58 -4.43
N LYS A 49 -19.77 28.90 -5.58
CA LYS A 49 -19.35 27.49 -5.67
C LYS A 49 -17.89 27.26 -5.30
N ALA A 50 -16.99 28.19 -5.64
CA ALA A 50 -15.57 28.07 -5.33
C ALA A 50 -15.28 28.28 -3.83
N LEU A 51 -16.02 29.17 -3.17
CA LEU A 51 -15.78 29.54 -1.76
C LEU A 51 -16.61 28.74 -0.76
N CYS A 52 -17.83 28.33 -1.12
CA CYS A 52 -18.76 27.69 -0.18
C CYS A 52 -18.78 26.15 -0.30
N VAL A 53 -18.18 25.56 -1.34
CA VAL A 53 -18.06 24.10 -1.45
C VAL A 53 -16.69 23.69 -0.91
N PRO A 54 -16.61 22.88 0.16
CA PRO A 54 -15.36 22.30 0.62
C PRO A 54 -14.71 21.55 -0.55
N GLU A 55 -13.40 21.68 -0.70
CA GLU A 55 -12.62 21.11 -1.81
C GLU A 55 -12.84 19.59 -1.98
N SER A 56 -13.23 18.91 -0.90
CA SER A 56 -13.58 17.48 -0.84
C SER A 56 -14.91 17.09 -1.52
N VAL A 57 -15.83 18.02 -1.79
CA VAL A 57 -17.18 17.75 -2.35
C VAL A 57 -17.39 18.47 -3.69
N ARG A 58 -16.37 19.21 -4.17
CA ARG A 58 -16.45 19.88 -5.47
C ARG A 58 -16.68 18.81 -6.55
N PRO A 59 -17.85 18.77 -7.21
CA PRO A 59 -17.94 18.02 -8.44
C PRO A 59 -16.93 18.68 -9.38
N SER A 60 -15.94 17.92 -9.83
CA SER A 60 -15.10 18.35 -10.95
C SER A 60 -16.03 18.91 -12.04
N PRO A 61 -15.71 20.02 -12.74
CA PRO A 61 -16.65 20.74 -13.63
C PRO A 61 -17.16 19.95 -14.85
N ASN A 62 -16.97 18.63 -14.87
CA ASN A 62 -17.39 17.75 -15.93
C ASN A 62 -18.80 17.25 -15.55
N THR A 63 -19.77 18.12 -15.76
CA THR A 63 -21.19 17.76 -15.88
C THR A 63 -21.76 18.50 -17.09
N ALA A 64 -20.97 18.51 -18.16
CA ALA A 64 -21.49 18.63 -19.51
C ALA A 64 -21.32 17.23 -20.06
N THR A 65 -22.44 16.58 -20.41
CA THR A 65 -22.50 15.25 -21.04
C THR A 65 -21.67 15.26 -22.32
N SER A 66 -20.38 15.13 -22.13
CA SER A 66 -19.32 15.25 -23.11
C SER A 66 -18.58 13.92 -23.06
N PRO A 67 -17.91 13.51 -24.14
CA PRO A 67 -17.17 12.25 -24.19
C PRO A 67 -16.17 12.04 -23.03
N THR A 68 -15.83 13.08 -22.27
CA THR A 68 -15.02 12.99 -21.04
C THR A 68 -15.79 12.44 -19.83
N ASP A 69 -17.10 12.67 -19.70
CA ASP A 69 -17.91 12.13 -18.59
C ASP A 69 -18.07 10.62 -18.70
N TYR A 70 -18.23 10.11 -19.93
CA TYR A 70 -18.22 8.67 -20.19
C TYR A 70 -16.88 8.06 -19.76
N GLN A 71 -15.76 8.67 -20.13
CA GLN A 71 -14.43 8.22 -19.73
C GLN A 71 -14.22 8.25 -18.21
N ILE A 72 -14.76 9.26 -17.51
CA ILE A 72 -14.70 9.33 -16.04
C ILE A 72 -15.55 8.23 -15.40
N SER A 73 -16.74 7.96 -15.94
CA SER A 73 -17.60 6.87 -15.46
C SER A 73 -16.96 5.50 -15.68
N GLU A 74 -16.29 5.31 -16.83
CA GLU A 74 -15.51 4.13 -17.15
C GLU A 74 -14.33 3.97 -16.19
N LEU A 75 -13.57 5.04 -15.95
CA LEU A 75 -12.43 5.03 -15.05
C LEU A 75 -12.85 4.70 -13.61
N LYS A 76 -13.97 5.27 -13.14
CA LYS A 76 -14.55 4.93 -11.84
C LYS A 76 -14.91 3.44 -11.75
N ARG A 77 -15.50 2.88 -12.81
CA ARG A 77 -15.81 1.45 -12.87
C ARG A 77 -14.54 0.60 -12.84
N GLN A 78 -13.49 1.00 -13.57
CA GLN A 78 -12.20 0.32 -13.57
C GLN A 78 -11.52 0.37 -12.20
N ILE A 79 -11.60 1.50 -11.50
CA ILE A 79 -11.07 1.64 -10.13
C ILE A 79 -11.83 0.71 -9.18
N ALA A 80 -13.17 0.69 -9.22
CA ALA A 80 -13.96 -0.20 -8.36
C ALA A 80 -13.65 -1.68 -8.61
N ASP A 81 -13.49 -2.09 -9.86
CA ASP A 81 -13.11 -3.45 -10.23
C ASP A 81 -11.67 -3.81 -9.80
N LEU A 82 -10.74 -2.85 -9.88
CA LEU A 82 -9.38 -3.02 -9.36
C LEU A 82 -9.37 -3.13 -7.83
N GLU A 83 -10.15 -2.31 -7.14
CA GLU A 83 -10.29 -2.36 -5.69
C GLU A 83 -10.85 -3.71 -5.25
N GLU A 84 -11.91 -4.20 -5.89
CA GLU A 84 -12.48 -5.52 -5.60
C GLU A 84 -11.47 -6.65 -5.81
N ARG A 85 -10.77 -6.65 -6.96
CA ARG A 85 -9.73 -7.65 -7.25
C ARG A 85 -8.57 -7.56 -6.27
N PHE A 86 -8.19 -6.36 -5.84
CA PHE A 86 -7.14 -6.14 -4.86
C PHE A 86 -7.55 -6.66 -3.48
N PHE A 87 -8.75 -6.31 -3.00
CA PHE A 87 -9.26 -6.79 -1.73
C PHE A 87 -9.41 -8.31 -1.69
N ALA A 88 -9.95 -8.92 -2.75
CA ALA A 88 -10.07 -10.38 -2.84
C ALA A 88 -8.69 -11.07 -2.79
N LYS A 89 -7.71 -10.52 -3.52
CA LYS A 89 -6.34 -11.04 -3.54
C LYS A 89 -5.64 -10.88 -2.19
N GLU A 90 -5.74 -9.71 -1.57
CA GLU A 90 -5.15 -9.46 -0.26
C GLU A 90 -5.81 -10.30 0.83
N SER A 91 -7.14 -10.47 0.78
CA SER A 91 -7.86 -11.35 1.70
C SER A 91 -7.41 -12.80 1.55
N ASN A 92 -7.26 -13.30 0.33
CA ASN A 92 -6.79 -14.67 0.10
C ASN A 92 -5.34 -14.87 0.58
N ARG A 93 -4.47 -13.89 0.32
CA ARG A 93 -3.07 -13.91 0.79
C ARG A 93 -3.01 -13.89 2.32
N LEU A 94 -3.77 -13.01 2.95
CA LEU A 94 -3.85 -12.90 4.41
C LEU A 94 -4.34 -14.20 5.03
N GLN A 95 -5.40 -14.80 4.47
CA GLN A 95 -5.95 -16.05 4.98
C GLN A 95 -4.98 -17.24 4.81
N THR A 96 -4.20 -17.25 3.73
CA THR A 96 -3.13 -18.25 3.54
C THR A 96 -2.04 -18.09 4.59
N MET A 97 -1.61 -16.85 4.86
CA MET A 97 -0.63 -16.57 5.91
C MET A 97 -1.14 -16.95 7.30
N GLU A 98 -2.40 -16.64 7.61
CA GLU A 98 -3.05 -17.02 8.86
C GLU A 98 -3.05 -18.54 9.03
N GLY A 99 -3.38 -19.30 7.98
CA GLY A 99 -3.32 -20.76 7.99
C GLY A 99 -1.90 -21.29 8.26
N GLN A 100 -0.88 -20.72 7.63
CA GLN A 100 0.52 -21.09 7.85
C GLN A 100 0.98 -20.80 9.28
N ILE A 101 0.60 -19.65 9.85
CA ILE A 101 0.91 -19.30 11.24
C ILE A 101 0.26 -20.30 12.20
N LEU A 102 -0.98 -20.69 11.93
CA LEU A 102 -1.71 -21.65 12.76
C LEU A 102 -1.05 -23.04 12.72
N GLN A 103 -0.62 -23.48 11.53
CA GLN A 103 0.12 -24.73 11.34
C GLN A 103 1.49 -24.71 12.03
N LEU A 104 2.25 -23.61 11.92
CA LEU A 104 3.53 -23.45 12.61
C LEU A 104 3.35 -23.43 14.13
N THR A 105 2.33 -22.74 14.62
CA THR A 105 1.98 -22.72 16.05
C THR A 105 1.71 -24.13 16.57
N GLN A 106 1.00 -24.96 15.80
CA GLN A 106 0.73 -26.34 16.17
C GLN A 106 2.00 -27.21 16.17
N GLN A 107 2.90 -27.02 15.20
CA GLN A 107 4.19 -27.72 15.17
C GLN A 107 5.07 -27.34 16.37
N VAL A 108 5.15 -26.05 16.70
CA VAL A 108 5.90 -25.57 17.86
C VAL A 108 5.30 -26.10 19.16
N ALA A 109 3.97 -26.15 19.28
CA ALA A 109 3.30 -26.73 20.44
C ALA A 109 3.64 -28.23 20.60
N GLN A 110 3.62 -29.00 19.52
CA GLN A 110 4.00 -30.42 19.54
C GLN A 110 5.48 -30.61 19.93
N LEU A 111 6.38 -29.78 19.39
CA LEU A 111 7.79 -29.80 19.75
C LEU A 111 8.01 -29.45 21.22
N ALA A 112 7.32 -28.43 21.75
CA ALA A 112 7.37 -28.05 23.16
C ALA A 112 6.88 -29.19 24.08
N ILE A 113 5.84 -29.92 23.66
CA ILE A 113 5.36 -31.12 24.36
C ILE A 113 6.41 -32.23 24.32
N MET A 114 7.05 -32.49 23.17
CA MET A 114 8.09 -33.51 23.03
C MET A 114 9.34 -33.17 23.86
N VAL A 115 9.76 -31.90 23.90
CA VAL A 115 10.90 -31.45 24.71
C VAL A 115 10.57 -31.54 26.21
N SER A 116 9.38 -31.14 26.63
CA SER A 116 8.97 -31.25 28.04
C SER A 116 8.81 -32.69 28.51
N GLN A 117 8.39 -33.61 27.63
CA GLN A 117 8.35 -35.05 27.93
C GLN A 117 9.73 -35.73 27.84
N GLY A 118 10.60 -35.32 26.92
CA GLY A 118 11.94 -35.86 26.74
C GLY A 118 12.91 -35.57 27.89
N VAL A 119 12.61 -34.58 28.73
CA VAL A 119 13.37 -34.28 29.95
C VAL A 119 12.95 -35.17 31.14
N ALA A 120 11.89 -35.97 31.02
CA ALA A 120 11.45 -36.88 32.08
C ALA A 120 12.13 -38.26 32.09
N THR A 121 13.10 -38.53 31.21
CA THR A 121 13.88 -39.79 31.19
C THR A 121 15.38 -39.55 31.39
N HIS A 122 15.75 -38.87 32.48
CA HIS A 122 17.10 -38.92 33.04
C HIS A 122 17.01 -39.27 34.52
N GLN A 123 16.93 -40.56 34.83
CA GLN A 123 17.47 -41.19 36.06
C GLN A 123 17.15 -42.69 36.05
N SER A 124 18.02 -43.47 35.39
CA SER A 124 18.24 -44.87 35.75
C SER A 124 19.75 -45.08 35.79
N THR A 125 20.31 -44.89 36.98
CA THR A 125 21.61 -45.40 37.37
C THR A 125 21.62 -46.92 37.21
N SER A 126 22.42 -47.44 36.29
CA SER A 126 22.77 -48.86 36.28
C SER A 126 24.27 -49.03 36.07
N SER A 127 24.88 -49.48 37.15
CA SER A 127 26.27 -49.85 37.41
C SER A 127 26.70 -51.11 36.67
N VAL A 128 27.88 -51.12 36.03
CA VAL A 128 28.71 -52.32 35.76
C VAL A 128 30.21 -51.90 35.63
N PRO A 129 31.21 -52.71 36.08
CA PRO A 129 32.50 -52.22 36.58
C PRO A 129 33.70 -52.31 35.61
N VAL A 130 34.80 -51.71 36.09
CA VAL A 130 36.22 -51.68 35.66
C VAL A 130 36.75 -52.90 34.90
N VAL A 131 37.49 -52.65 33.80
CA VAL A 131 38.78 -53.30 33.50
C VAL A 131 39.65 -52.41 32.60
N GLU A 132 40.86 -52.10 33.10
CA GLU A 132 41.97 -51.45 32.42
C GLU A 132 42.56 -52.33 31.30
N ALA A 133 42.93 -51.73 30.17
CA ALA A 133 44.03 -52.20 29.31
C ALA A 133 44.56 -51.07 28.39
N VAL A 134 45.68 -50.48 28.82
CA VAL A 134 46.80 -49.86 28.08
C VAL A 134 46.77 -50.02 26.54
N ASN A 135 46.86 -48.91 25.78
CA ASN A 135 48.01 -48.53 24.92
C ASN A 135 47.67 -47.37 23.93
N ASN A 136 48.36 -46.22 24.04
CA ASN A 136 48.35 -45.12 23.04
C ASN A 136 49.48 -45.33 22.01
N PRO A 137 49.31 -44.88 20.75
CA PRO A 137 50.19 -43.82 20.23
C PRO A 137 49.44 -42.74 19.41
N PRO A 138 50.09 -41.59 19.10
CA PRO A 138 49.40 -40.34 18.82
C PRO A 138 49.06 -40.17 17.33
N SER A 139 47.81 -39.85 17.01
CA SER A 139 47.43 -39.38 15.68
C SER A 139 46.25 -38.43 15.83
N THR A 140 46.54 -37.15 15.53
CA THR A 140 45.66 -36.05 15.07
C THR A 140 44.17 -36.14 15.39
N PRO A 141 43.56 -35.13 16.07
CA PRO A 141 42.12 -35.08 16.22
C PRO A 141 41.48 -34.89 14.84
N ASP A 142 40.80 -35.93 14.38
CA ASP A 142 39.83 -35.88 13.28
C ASP A 142 38.78 -34.81 13.66
N PRO A 143 38.53 -33.78 12.82
CA PRO A 143 37.50 -32.83 13.15
C PRO A 143 36.16 -33.58 13.07
N ALA A 144 35.41 -33.55 14.16
CA ALA A 144 34.03 -34.00 14.20
C ALA A 144 33.30 -33.54 12.92
N PRO A 145 32.41 -34.36 12.32
CA PRO A 145 31.63 -33.93 11.17
C PRO A 145 30.91 -32.64 11.56
N GLN A 146 31.40 -31.51 11.05
CA GLN A 146 30.79 -30.22 11.30
C GLN A 146 29.39 -30.31 10.71
N GLU A 147 28.37 -30.20 11.57
CA GLU A 147 27.02 -29.85 11.14
C GLU A 147 27.12 -28.50 10.44
N VAL A 148 27.36 -28.54 9.14
CA VAL A 148 27.35 -27.33 8.33
C VAL A 148 25.90 -26.90 8.27
N ASP A 149 25.62 -25.79 8.94
CA ASP A 149 24.33 -25.11 8.88
C ASP A 149 23.91 -25.00 7.40
N PRO A 150 22.72 -25.52 7.01
CA PRO A 150 22.27 -25.49 5.62
C PRO A 150 22.21 -24.07 5.03
N VAL A 151 22.09 -23.05 5.88
CA VAL A 151 22.16 -21.63 5.48
C VAL A 151 23.58 -21.25 5.09
N ILE A 152 24.59 -21.69 5.85
CA ILE A 152 26.00 -21.41 5.57
C ILE A 152 26.43 -22.10 4.27
N SER A 153 26.00 -23.35 4.03
CA SER A 153 26.22 -24.04 2.75
C SER A 153 25.66 -23.27 1.56
N ARG A 154 24.48 -22.66 1.73
CA ARG A 154 23.83 -21.87 0.67
C ARG A 154 24.51 -20.52 0.42
N LEU A 155 25.15 -19.94 1.43
CA LEU A 155 25.86 -18.66 1.29
C LEU A 155 27.28 -18.85 0.74
N SER A 156 27.94 -19.95 1.10
CA SER A 156 29.25 -20.36 0.57
C SER A 156 29.30 -20.34 -0.95
N GLN A 157 28.28 -20.86 -1.62
CA GLN A 157 28.25 -20.95 -3.09
C GLN A 157 28.30 -19.58 -3.79
N PHE A 158 27.98 -18.49 -3.10
CA PHE A 158 28.00 -17.14 -3.66
C PHE A 158 29.27 -16.36 -3.30
N LEU A 159 30.08 -16.88 -2.37
CA LEU A 159 31.33 -16.26 -1.94
C LEU A 159 32.53 -16.74 -2.77
N ASP A 160 32.44 -17.90 -3.43
CA ASP A 160 33.49 -18.41 -4.33
C ASP A 160 33.53 -17.70 -5.71
N ASP A 161 32.54 -16.85 -6.01
CA ASP A 161 32.39 -16.11 -7.29
C ASP A 161 32.94 -14.66 -7.24
N PHE A 162 33.69 -14.29 -6.20
CA PHE A 162 34.39 -12.99 -6.05
C PHE A 162 35.91 -13.16 -6.05
#